data_AF-A0A4S3KEY1-F1
#
_entry.id   AF-A0A4S3KEY1-F1
#
_cell.length_a   1.000
_cell.length_b   1.000
_cell.length_c   1.000
_cell.angle_alpha   90.00
_cell.angle_beta   90.00
_cell.angle_gamma   90.00
#
_symmetry.space_group_name_H-M   'P 1'
#
loop_
_entity.id
_entity.type
_entity.pdbx_description
1 polymer ?
#
loop_
_entity_poly.entity_id
_entity_poly.type
_entity_poly.pdbx_seq_one_letter_code
_entity_poly.pdbx_strand_id
1 'polypeptide(L)'
;MEIEATDIKMSTSVQTETFYFTGGLCAHPLNDGHLALAPVGVNDKGLIGYRLTWPEVLEATTAAGCVMAGVNQRHNTGRPTRSEVWRPDVPTSGQQLHAGDSWRALSHVARVSGDQQFSDLARYVSVSVHAAGVRLRDVADAHHEQLRWALIEGKKPGVRFSNTAMTDLHLAFHSLAGELYSARDHLAHVAAVECSAPEKVDGMGRLEEWLATSDNAAAANNPLVALLFANMGTKNAPGWLRILGEFRNTVMHRQPMGANPAAGGLSVAESMTCAGPVRTIRLVPMNAATKGPDPFVELVGLYKQFEALAIEATARLPYKVELPRVVGR
;
A
#
# COMPACT_ATOMS: atom_id res chain seq x y z
N MET A 1 -26.02 8.06 12.50
CA MET A 1 -27.08 8.47 11.54
C MET A 1 -27.74 7.23 10.89
N GLU A 2 -29.05 7.05 11.06
CA GLU A 2 -29.81 6.01 10.34
C GLU A 2 -30.32 6.57 9.01
N ILE A 3 -30.18 5.79 7.93
CA ILE A 3 -30.73 6.13 6.62
C ILE A 3 -31.84 5.14 6.32
N GLU A 4 -33.08 5.62 6.30
CA GLU A 4 -34.23 4.87 5.81
C GLU A 4 -34.18 4.90 4.27
N ALA A 5 -34.04 3.73 3.66
CA ALA A 5 -33.92 3.60 2.21
C ALA A 5 -35.10 2.79 1.67
N THR A 6 -35.98 3.45 0.91
CA THR A 6 -37.09 2.83 0.17
C THR A 6 -36.64 2.47 -1.25
N ASP A 7 -37.27 1.48 -1.87
CA ASP A 7 -37.03 1.08 -3.27
C ASP A 7 -35.59 0.62 -3.59
N ILE A 8 -34.87 0.03 -2.62
CA ILE A 8 -33.54 -0.53 -2.86
C ILE A 8 -33.64 -1.69 -3.86
N LYS A 9 -33.16 -1.48 -5.09
CA LYS A 9 -32.99 -2.56 -6.06
C LYS A 9 -31.73 -3.35 -5.73
N MET A 10 -31.93 -4.52 -5.13
CA MET A 10 -30.87 -5.50 -4.97
C MET A 10 -30.56 -6.13 -6.33
N SER A 11 -29.31 -6.04 -6.76
CA SER A 11 -28.82 -6.74 -7.95
C SER A 11 -27.62 -7.60 -7.57
N THR A 12 -27.48 -8.76 -8.21
CA THR A 12 -26.37 -9.66 -7.97
C THR A 12 -25.15 -9.14 -8.72
N SER A 13 -24.19 -8.55 -8.02
CA SER A 13 -22.88 -8.22 -8.61
C SER A 13 -21.92 -9.39 -8.40
N VAL A 14 -21.20 -9.79 -9.45
CA VAL A 14 -20.08 -10.73 -9.31
C VAL A 14 -18.87 -9.94 -8.82
N GLN A 15 -18.36 -10.30 -7.65
CA GLN A 15 -17.12 -9.77 -7.10
C GLN A 15 -16.01 -10.80 -7.33
N THR A 16 -14.92 -10.38 -7.97
CA THR A 16 -13.70 -11.19 -8.07
C THR A 16 -12.62 -10.57 -7.21
N GLU A 17 -11.92 -11.38 -6.44
CA GLU A 17 -10.82 -10.94 -5.59
C GLU A 17 -9.50 -11.48 -6.12
N THR A 18 -8.44 -10.70 -5.98
CA THR A 18 -7.07 -11.16 -6.24
C THR A 18 -6.21 -10.74 -5.07
N PHE A 19 -5.61 -11.72 -4.41
CA PHE A 19 -4.71 -11.51 -3.29
C PHE A 19 -3.29 -11.43 -3.83
N TYR A 20 -2.60 -10.34 -3.55
CA TYR A 20 -1.26 -10.09 -4.04
C TYR A 20 -0.24 -10.30 -2.95
N PHE A 21 0.88 -10.90 -3.31
CA PHE A 21 2.03 -11.10 -2.45
C PHE A 21 3.27 -10.51 -3.12
N THR A 22 4.25 -10.12 -2.30
CA THR A 22 5.59 -9.88 -2.83
C THR A 22 6.15 -11.14 -3.48
N GLY A 23 7.25 -11.03 -4.22
CA GLY A 23 7.77 -12.18 -4.95
C GLY A 23 7.04 -12.47 -6.26
N GLY A 24 6.01 -11.70 -6.65
CA GLY A 24 5.25 -11.87 -7.90
C GLY A 24 4.13 -12.91 -7.83
N LEU A 25 3.80 -13.42 -6.64
CA LEU A 25 2.74 -14.40 -6.44
C LEU A 25 1.37 -13.73 -6.28
N CYS A 26 0.34 -14.34 -6.85
CA CYS A 26 -1.06 -13.97 -6.63
C CYS A 26 -1.88 -15.20 -6.23
N ALA A 27 -2.93 -14.99 -5.45
CA ALA A 27 -3.95 -16.01 -5.20
C ALA A 27 -5.31 -15.55 -5.69
N HIS A 28 -6.07 -16.46 -6.29
CA HIS A 28 -7.43 -16.20 -6.80
C HIS A 28 -8.43 -17.18 -6.17
N PRO A 29 -9.59 -16.72 -5.69
CA PRO A 29 -10.61 -17.61 -5.13
C PRO A 29 -11.18 -18.52 -6.22
N LEU A 30 -11.41 -19.77 -5.84
CA LEU A 30 -12.05 -20.81 -6.64
C LEU A 30 -13.49 -21.04 -6.16
N ASN A 31 -14.32 -21.64 -7.01
CA ASN A 31 -15.75 -21.87 -6.72
C ASN A 31 -16.00 -22.84 -5.56
N ASP A 32 -14.97 -23.57 -5.12
CA ASP A 32 -15.01 -24.60 -4.08
C ASP A 32 -14.42 -24.11 -2.74
N GLY A 33 -14.29 -22.78 -2.58
CA GLY A 33 -13.74 -22.15 -1.37
C GLY A 33 -12.23 -22.26 -1.21
N HIS A 34 -11.52 -22.88 -2.15
CA HIS A 34 -10.06 -22.87 -2.18
C HIS A 34 -9.56 -21.65 -2.97
N LEU A 35 -8.24 -21.52 -3.03
CA LEU A 35 -7.52 -20.48 -3.74
C LEU A 35 -6.52 -21.12 -4.69
N ALA A 36 -6.37 -20.55 -5.87
CA ALA A 36 -5.29 -20.87 -6.80
C ALA A 36 -4.13 -19.89 -6.57
N LEU A 37 -3.06 -20.35 -5.92
CA LEU A 37 -1.79 -19.61 -5.79
C LEU A 37 -0.96 -19.80 -7.06
N ALA A 38 -0.67 -18.73 -7.79
CA ALA A 38 0.03 -18.76 -9.06
C ALA A 38 0.78 -17.44 -9.39
N PRO A 39 1.80 -17.48 -10.26
CA PRO A 39 2.46 -18.69 -10.76
C PRO A 39 3.46 -19.21 -9.74
N VAL A 40 3.54 -20.54 -9.56
CA VAL A 40 4.54 -21.15 -8.65
C VAL A 40 5.67 -21.86 -9.40
N GLY A 41 5.48 -22.10 -10.70
CA GLY A 41 6.45 -22.76 -11.57
C GLY A 41 5.97 -22.85 -13.02
N VAL A 42 6.64 -23.70 -13.80
CA VAL A 42 6.31 -24.00 -15.20
C VAL A 42 6.42 -25.50 -15.46
N ASN A 43 5.57 -26.06 -16.31
CA ASN A 43 5.65 -27.41 -16.86
C ASN A 43 5.42 -27.39 -18.38
N ASP A 44 5.34 -28.57 -19.01
CA ASP A 44 5.12 -28.71 -20.47
C ASP A 44 3.81 -28.06 -20.97
N LYS A 45 2.86 -27.79 -20.06
CA LYS A 45 1.57 -27.15 -20.36
C LYS A 45 1.54 -25.65 -20.04
N GLY A 46 2.64 -25.08 -19.55
CA GLY A 46 2.78 -23.66 -19.22
C GLY A 46 2.91 -23.40 -17.72
N LEU A 47 2.45 -22.22 -17.28
CA LEU A 47 2.52 -21.82 -15.87
C LEU A 47 1.61 -22.71 -15.02
N ILE A 48 2.10 -23.08 -13.83
CA ILE A 48 1.33 -23.87 -12.87
C ILE A 48 1.00 -23.06 -11.62
N GLY A 49 -0.03 -23.51 -10.90
CA GLY A 49 -0.46 -22.99 -9.61
C GLY A 49 -0.82 -24.12 -8.65
N TYR A 50 -0.91 -23.80 -7.36
CA TYR A 50 -1.40 -24.71 -6.33
C TYR A 50 -2.82 -24.36 -5.93
N ARG A 51 -3.65 -25.38 -5.72
CA ARG A 51 -4.99 -25.24 -5.13
C ARG A 51 -4.87 -25.45 -3.63
N LEU A 52 -5.08 -24.40 -2.85
CA LEU A 52 -4.79 -24.33 -1.41
C LEU A 52 -5.94 -23.65 -0.65
N THR A 53 -6.07 -23.93 0.64
CA THR A 53 -6.89 -23.13 1.56
C THR A 53 -6.18 -21.82 1.91
N TRP A 54 -6.91 -20.83 2.47
CA TRP A 54 -6.29 -19.55 2.87
C TRP A 54 -5.12 -19.72 3.87
N PRO A 55 -5.22 -20.54 4.93
CA PRO A 55 -4.08 -20.79 5.83
C PRO A 55 -2.87 -21.38 5.11
N GLU A 56 -3.06 -22.32 4.19
CA GLU A 56 -1.97 -22.93 3.41
C GLU A 56 -1.33 -21.92 2.44
N VAL A 57 -2.10 -20.99 1.86
CA VAL A 57 -1.54 -19.88 1.05
C VAL A 57 -0.63 -19.01 1.91
N LEU A 58 -1.07 -18.64 3.11
CA LEU A 58 -0.26 -17.81 4.02
C LEU A 58 1.01 -18.54 4.47
N GLU A 59 0.91 -19.83 4.80
CA GLU A 59 2.07 -20.65 5.17
C GLU A 59 3.06 -20.78 4.00
N ALA A 60 2.59 -21.12 2.81
CA ALA A 60 3.44 -21.30 1.64
C ALA A 60 4.14 -20.00 1.21
N THR A 61 3.41 -18.88 1.19
CA THR A 61 3.98 -17.57 0.83
C THR A 61 4.97 -17.08 1.90
N THR A 62 4.69 -17.28 3.19
CA THR A 62 5.62 -16.96 4.27
C THR A 62 6.90 -17.79 4.17
N ALA A 63 6.78 -19.11 3.93
CA ALA A 63 7.94 -19.99 3.72
C ALA A 63 8.76 -19.59 2.49
N ALA A 64 8.14 -18.98 1.48
CA ALA A 64 8.82 -18.41 0.32
C ALA A 64 9.43 -17.01 0.56
N GLY A 65 9.32 -16.46 1.78
CA GLY A 65 9.81 -15.12 2.13
C GLY A 65 8.95 -13.98 1.58
N CYS A 66 7.72 -14.28 1.17
CA CYS A 66 6.77 -13.30 0.66
C CYS A 66 5.92 -12.69 1.78
N VAL A 67 5.42 -11.49 1.54
CA VAL A 67 4.47 -10.79 2.41
C VAL A 67 3.24 -10.43 1.57
N MET A 68 2.06 -10.54 2.16
CA MET A 68 0.82 -10.10 1.50
C MET A 68 0.85 -8.57 1.31
N ALA A 69 0.76 -8.14 0.06
CA ALA A 69 0.73 -6.73 -0.33
C ALA A 69 -0.67 -6.13 -0.19
N GLY A 70 -1.71 -6.90 -0.55
CA GLY A 70 -3.10 -6.47 -0.43
C GLY A 70 -4.05 -7.30 -1.30
N VAL A 71 -5.30 -6.84 -1.41
CA VAL A 71 -6.37 -7.46 -2.20
C VAL A 71 -6.92 -6.44 -3.19
N ASN A 72 -7.01 -6.83 -4.45
CA ASN A 72 -7.80 -6.07 -5.43
C ASN A 72 -9.19 -6.71 -5.56
N GLN A 73 -10.22 -5.97 -5.18
CA GLN A 73 -11.61 -6.36 -5.36
C GLN A 73 -12.14 -5.72 -6.63
N ARG A 74 -12.68 -6.52 -7.54
CA ARG A 74 -13.27 -6.04 -8.78
C ARG A 74 -14.74 -6.38 -8.81
N HIS A 75 -15.56 -5.35 -8.98
CA HIS A 75 -17.01 -5.48 -9.03
C HIS A 75 -17.47 -5.43 -10.48
N ASN A 76 -18.06 -6.52 -10.97
CA ASN A 76 -18.73 -6.53 -12.26
C ASN A 76 -20.16 -5.98 -12.08
N THR A 77 -20.37 -4.76 -12.57
CA THR A 77 -21.67 -4.06 -12.49
C THR A 77 -22.53 -4.28 -13.74
N GLY A 78 -22.11 -5.14 -14.67
CA GLY A 78 -22.75 -5.31 -15.97
C GLY A 78 -22.60 -4.09 -16.90
N ARG A 79 -21.77 -3.11 -16.52
CA ARG A 79 -21.47 -1.89 -17.28
C ARG A 79 -20.01 -1.89 -17.75
N PRO A 80 -19.66 -1.12 -18.79
CA PRO A 80 -18.27 -1.01 -19.26
C PRO A 80 -17.34 -0.37 -18.21
N THR A 81 -17.89 0.41 -17.29
CA THR A 81 -17.15 1.00 -16.17
C THR A 81 -16.77 -0.08 -15.16
N ARG A 82 -15.46 -0.26 -14.96
CA ARG A 82 -14.92 -1.14 -13.93
C ARG A 82 -14.90 -0.40 -12.60
N SER A 83 -15.38 -1.04 -11.54
CA SER A 83 -15.15 -0.60 -10.18
C SER A 83 -14.14 -1.56 -9.56
N GLU A 84 -12.97 -1.03 -9.21
CA GLU A 84 -11.89 -1.77 -8.58
C GLU A 84 -11.51 -1.06 -7.28
N VAL A 85 -11.32 -1.83 -6.22
CA VAL A 85 -10.99 -1.32 -4.90
C VAL A 85 -9.80 -2.10 -4.38
N TRP A 86 -8.71 -1.39 -4.11
CA TRP A 86 -7.57 -1.94 -3.40
C TRP A 86 -7.84 -1.93 -1.89
N ARG A 87 -7.50 -3.03 -1.22
CA ARG A 87 -7.60 -3.23 0.22
C ARG A 87 -6.22 -3.66 0.75
N PRO A 88 -5.62 -2.98 1.74
CA PRO A 88 -4.29 -3.32 2.28
C PRO A 88 -4.22 -4.74 2.86
N ASP A 89 -5.33 -5.21 3.43
CA ASP A 89 -5.45 -6.50 4.12
C ASP A 89 -6.83 -7.13 3.83
N VAL A 90 -7.00 -8.41 4.18
CA VAL A 90 -8.32 -9.05 4.22
C VAL A 90 -9.04 -8.52 5.47
N PRO A 91 -10.16 -7.79 5.36
CA PRO A 91 -10.85 -7.26 6.53
C PRO A 91 -11.30 -8.42 7.42
N THR A 92 -10.98 -8.36 8.72
CA THR A 92 -11.53 -9.32 9.70
C THR A 92 -13.02 -9.09 9.96
N SER A 93 -13.53 -7.90 9.61
CA SER A 93 -14.94 -7.54 9.71
C SER A 93 -15.37 -6.65 8.54
N GLY A 94 -16.60 -6.81 8.07
CA GLY A 94 -17.14 -6.02 6.95
C GLY A 94 -17.41 -4.54 7.25
N GLN A 95 -17.17 -4.09 8.49
CA GLN A 95 -17.41 -2.69 8.91
C GLN A 95 -16.14 -1.87 9.09
N GLN A 96 -14.96 -2.46 8.94
CA GLN A 96 -13.70 -1.75 9.13
C GLN A 96 -13.38 -0.87 7.90
N LEU A 97 -13.28 0.44 8.12
CA LEU A 97 -12.78 1.37 7.11
C LEU A 97 -11.25 1.31 7.05
N HIS A 98 -10.69 1.46 5.85
CA HIS A 98 -9.27 1.77 5.69
C HIS A 98 -9.01 3.27 5.87
N ALA A 99 -7.75 3.68 5.88
CA ALA A 99 -7.41 5.09 6.10
C ALA A 99 -8.07 5.98 5.04
N GLY A 100 -7.98 5.62 3.76
CA GLY A 100 -8.57 6.41 2.67
C GLY A 100 -10.06 6.68 2.86
N ASP A 101 -10.83 5.65 3.25
CA ASP A 101 -12.26 5.76 3.52
C ASP A 101 -12.55 6.58 4.79
N SER A 102 -11.75 6.38 5.85
CA SER A 102 -11.89 7.11 7.12
C SER A 102 -11.65 8.61 6.96
N TRP A 103 -10.59 8.98 6.23
CA TRP A 103 -10.28 10.38 5.91
C TRP A 103 -11.30 11.02 4.98
N ARG A 104 -11.90 10.24 4.07
CA ARG A 104 -13.03 10.72 3.25
C ARG A 104 -14.25 11.04 4.11
N ALA A 105 -14.55 10.20 5.10
CA ALA A 105 -15.65 10.42 6.02
C ALA A 105 -15.40 11.67 6.90
N LEU A 106 -14.19 11.84 7.41
CA LEU A 106 -13.77 13.06 8.12
C LEU A 106 -13.94 14.32 7.27
N SER A 107 -13.48 14.28 6.01
CA SER A 107 -13.65 15.38 5.07
C SER A 107 -15.11 15.77 4.91
N HIS A 108 -16.01 14.79 4.80
CA HIS A 108 -17.44 15.03 4.71
C HIS A 108 -18.01 15.68 5.99
N VAL A 109 -17.68 15.13 7.17
CA VAL A 109 -18.16 15.64 8.46
C VAL A 109 -17.69 17.09 8.66
N ALA A 110 -16.41 17.37 8.45
CA ALA A 110 -15.86 18.72 8.58
C ALA A 110 -16.55 19.74 7.66
N ARG A 111 -16.82 19.35 6.40
CA ARG A 111 -17.56 20.19 5.45
C ARG A 111 -18.97 20.51 5.95
N VAL A 112 -19.69 19.52 6.47
CA VAL A 112 -21.04 19.71 7.02
C VAL A 112 -21.01 20.61 8.26
N SER A 113 -19.91 20.58 9.03
CA SER A 113 -19.67 21.47 10.16
C SER A 113 -19.19 22.87 9.78
N GLY A 114 -19.01 23.17 8.49
CA GLY A 114 -18.54 24.48 8.01
C GLY A 114 -17.02 24.67 8.02
N ASP A 115 -16.25 23.64 8.37
CA ASP A 115 -14.79 23.68 8.33
C ASP A 115 -14.27 23.25 6.96
N GLN A 116 -14.25 24.22 6.04
CA GLN A 116 -13.84 23.98 4.66
C GLN A 116 -12.34 23.67 4.54
N GLN A 117 -11.50 24.33 5.35
CA GLN A 117 -10.05 24.14 5.31
C GLN A 117 -9.68 22.71 5.71
N PHE A 118 -10.20 22.22 6.84
CA PHE A 118 -9.96 20.85 7.26
C PHE A 118 -10.56 19.85 6.27
N SER A 119 -11.76 20.13 5.75
CA SER A 119 -12.41 19.26 4.77
C SER A 119 -11.53 19.01 3.55
N ASP A 120 -10.89 20.06 3.02
CA ASP A 120 -10.00 19.95 1.86
C ASP A 120 -8.72 19.17 2.19
N LEU A 121 -8.08 19.44 3.33
CA LEU A 121 -6.90 18.69 3.76
C LEU A 121 -7.20 17.20 3.98
N ALA A 122 -8.30 16.88 4.66
CA ALA A 122 -8.73 15.50 4.87
C ALA A 122 -9.04 14.78 3.54
N ARG A 123 -9.58 15.51 2.56
CA ARG A 123 -9.78 14.99 1.20
C ARG A 123 -8.45 14.71 0.51
N TYR A 124 -7.43 15.55 0.68
CA TYR A 124 -6.10 15.32 0.10
C TYR A 124 -5.42 14.09 0.70
N VAL A 125 -5.51 13.89 2.02
CA VAL A 125 -5.03 12.67 2.68
C VAL A 125 -5.76 11.45 2.11
N SER A 126 -7.09 11.49 2.04
CA SER A 126 -7.91 10.39 1.49
C SER A 126 -7.51 10.02 0.06
N VAL A 127 -7.41 11.00 -0.83
CA VAL A 127 -7.04 10.78 -2.24
C VAL A 127 -5.63 10.20 -2.35
N SER A 128 -4.66 10.73 -1.60
CA SER A 128 -3.27 10.28 -1.66
C SER A 128 -3.09 8.87 -1.11
N VAL A 129 -3.79 8.53 -0.02
CA VAL A 129 -3.82 7.15 0.52
C VAL A 129 -4.40 6.18 -0.50
N HIS A 130 -5.54 6.53 -1.11
CA HIS A 130 -6.18 5.67 -2.10
C HIS A 130 -5.30 5.50 -3.35
N ALA A 131 -4.69 6.59 -3.82
CA ALA A 131 -3.73 6.57 -4.92
C ALA A 131 -2.52 5.68 -4.57
N ALA A 132 -1.96 5.76 -3.36
CA ALA A 132 -0.89 4.88 -2.91
C ALA A 132 -1.31 3.40 -2.96
N GLY A 133 -2.52 3.06 -2.52
CA GLY A 133 -3.05 1.70 -2.64
C GLY A 133 -3.14 1.22 -4.10
N VAL A 134 -3.62 2.07 -5.01
CA VAL A 134 -3.62 1.78 -6.46
C VAL A 134 -2.20 1.57 -6.98
N ARG A 135 -1.23 2.40 -6.60
CA ARG A 135 0.16 2.22 -7.04
C ARG A 135 0.82 1.00 -6.45
N LEU A 136 0.41 0.57 -5.24
CA LEU A 136 0.87 -0.69 -4.67
C LEU A 136 0.39 -1.89 -5.48
N ARG A 137 -0.88 -1.87 -5.93
CA ARG A 137 -1.39 -2.85 -6.88
C ARG A 137 -0.56 -2.89 -8.16
N ASP A 138 -0.26 -1.72 -8.73
CA ASP A 138 0.50 -1.64 -9.98
C ASP A 138 1.92 -2.23 -9.81
N VAL A 139 2.57 -2.01 -8.65
CA VAL A 139 3.85 -2.66 -8.32
C VAL A 139 3.68 -4.18 -8.23
N ALA A 140 2.60 -4.66 -7.63
CA ALA A 140 2.33 -6.08 -7.48
C ALA A 140 2.06 -6.76 -8.83
N ASP A 141 1.23 -6.14 -9.69
CA ASP A 141 0.96 -6.59 -11.06
C ASP A 141 2.24 -6.61 -11.89
N ALA A 142 3.08 -5.58 -11.81
CA ALA A 142 4.35 -5.53 -12.52
C ALA A 142 5.31 -6.65 -12.05
N HIS A 143 5.41 -6.92 -10.75
CA HIS A 143 6.20 -8.07 -10.26
C HIS A 143 5.63 -9.41 -10.71
N HIS A 144 4.30 -9.55 -10.72
CA HIS A 144 3.62 -10.74 -11.17
C HIS A 144 3.97 -11.05 -12.63
N GLU A 145 3.86 -10.05 -13.51
CA GLU A 145 4.24 -10.21 -14.92
C GLU A 145 5.73 -10.57 -15.08
N GLN A 146 6.61 -9.95 -14.29
CA GLN A 146 8.04 -10.26 -14.30
C GLN A 146 8.33 -11.71 -13.88
N LEU A 147 7.64 -12.23 -12.86
CA LEU A 147 7.74 -13.64 -12.47
C LEU A 147 7.21 -14.55 -13.59
N ARG A 148 6.04 -14.24 -14.16
CA ARG A 148 5.45 -15.02 -15.25
C ARG A 148 6.40 -15.15 -16.43
N TRP A 149 7.00 -14.05 -16.90
CA TRP A 149 7.98 -14.09 -17.98
C TRP A 149 9.23 -14.87 -17.61
N ALA A 150 9.77 -14.67 -16.41
CA ALA A 150 10.95 -15.42 -15.96
C ALA A 150 10.73 -16.93 -15.99
N LEU A 151 9.54 -17.38 -15.56
CA LEU A 151 9.17 -18.79 -15.57
C LEU A 151 8.98 -19.33 -16.99
N ILE A 152 8.30 -18.59 -17.86
CA ILE A 152 8.09 -18.98 -19.28
C ILE A 152 9.43 -19.06 -20.03
N GLU A 153 10.35 -18.13 -19.78
CA GLU A 153 11.69 -18.13 -20.37
C GLU A 153 12.64 -19.16 -19.73
N GLY A 154 12.18 -19.94 -18.75
CA GLY A 154 12.98 -20.96 -18.07
C GLY A 154 14.17 -20.38 -17.29
N LYS A 155 14.05 -19.16 -16.75
CA LYS A 155 15.09 -18.58 -15.88
C LYS A 155 15.29 -19.47 -14.68
N LYS A 156 16.55 -19.85 -14.43
CA LYS A 156 16.93 -20.70 -13.30
C LYS A 156 17.02 -19.87 -12.02
N PRO A 157 16.72 -20.47 -10.84
CA PRO A 157 16.96 -19.81 -9.56
C PRO A 157 18.41 -19.32 -9.43
N GLY A 158 18.57 -18.14 -8.83
CA GLY A 158 19.86 -17.46 -8.65
C GLY A 158 20.41 -16.74 -9.89
N VAL A 159 19.83 -16.96 -11.07
CA VAL A 159 20.23 -16.23 -12.28
C VAL A 159 19.61 -14.84 -12.28
N ARG A 160 20.47 -13.84 -12.47
CA ARG A 160 20.07 -12.45 -12.64
C ARG A 160 19.66 -12.19 -14.07
N PHE A 161 18.60 -11.40 -14.25
CA PHE A 161 18.16 -10.97 -15.56
C PHE A 161 17.57 -9.56 -15.50
N SER A 162 17.43 -8.97 -16.68
CA SER A 162 16.77 -7.68 -16.88
C SER A 162 16.06 -7.73 -18.22
N ASN A 163 14.95 -6.99 -18.36
CA ASN A 163 14.18 -6.87 -19.60
C ASN A 163 13.63 -5.45 -19.75
N THR A 164 13.08 -5.14 -20.93
CA THR A 164 12.57 -3.80 -21.26
C THR A 164 11.45 -3.33 -20.33
N ALA A 165 10.61 -4.27 -19.89
CA ALA A 165 9.48 -4.03 -18.99
C ALA A 165 9.89 -3.80 -17.52
N MET A 166 11.18 -3.89 -17.17
CA MET A 166 11.66 -3.42 -15.86
C MET A 166 11.40 -1.93 -15.66
N THR A 167 11.36 -1.16 -16.75
CA THR A 167 11.04 0.28 -16.68
C THR A 167 9.66 0.53 -16.08
N ASP A 168 8.66 -0.27 -16.46
CA ASP A 168 7.31 -0.16 -15.93
C ASP A 168 7.27 -0.51 -14.44
N LEU A 169 8.03 -1.53 -14.04
CA LEU A 169 8.18 -1.88 -12.63
C LEU A 169 8.80 -0.72 -11.83
N HIS A 170 9.91 -0.15 -12.32
CA HIS A 170 10.57 0.98 -11.66
C HIS A 170 9.66 2.21 -11.58
N LEU A 171 8.86 2.48 -12.62
CA LEU A 171 7.89 3.57 -12.63
C LEU A 171 6.77 3.32 -11.60
N ALA A 172 6.30 2.08 -11.44
CA ALA A 172 5.34 1.73 -10.41
C ALA A 172 5.89 1.99 -8.99
N PHE A 173 7.14 1.58 -8.72
CA PHE A 173 7.83 1.86 -7.45
C PHE A 173 7.95 3.36 -7.17
N HIS A 174 8.38 4.11 -8.18
CA HIS A 174 8.48 5.57 -8.11
C HIS A 174 7.12 6.17 -7.77
N SER A 175 6.08 5.80 -8.51
CA SER A 175 4.74 6.35 -8.31
C SER A 175 4.20 6.05 -6.91
N LEU A 176 4.38 4.82 -6.40
CA LEU A 176 3.99 4.47 -5.03
C LEU A 176 4.71 5.32 -3.98
N ALA A 177 6.02 5.49 -4.09
CA ALA A 177 6.79 6.33 -3.18
C ALA A 177 6.34 7.79 -3.21
N GLY A 178 5.95 8.29 -4.39
CA GLY A 178 5.38 9.63 -4.56
C GLY A 178 4.08 9.80 -3.81
N GLU A 179 3.11 8.91 -4.01
CA GLU A 179 1.79 8.98 -3.37
C GLU A 179 1.87 8.82 -1.84
N LEU A 180 2.70 7.90 -1.33
CA LEU A 180 2.94 7.74 0.11
C LEU A 180 3.54 9.00 0.74
N TYR A 181 4.48 9.63 0.04
CA TYR A 181 5.11 10.87 0.50
C TYR A 181 4.11 12.03 0.50
N SER A 182 3.29 12.17 -0.54
CA SER A 182 2.21 13.17 -0.60
C SER A 182 1.20 12.97 0.53
N ALA A 183 0.77 11.72 0.78
CA ALA A 183 -0.15 11.40 1.87
C ALA A 183 0.43 11.80 3.23
N ARG A 184 1.73 11.53 3.47
CA ARG A 184 2.44 11.93 4.68
C ARG A 184 2.49 13.45 4.85
N ASP A 185 2.83 14.18 3.81
CA ASP A 185 2.95 15.64 3.91
C ASP A 185 1.58 16.31 4.09
N HIS A 186 0.52 15.81 3.45
CA HIS A 186 -0.84 16.25 3.75
C HIS A 186 -1.26 15.95 5.19
N LEU A 187 -0.87 14.80 5.75
CA LEU A 187 -1.14 14.47 7.14
C LEU A 187 -0.37 15.40 8.10
N ALA A 188 0.87 15.74 7.77
CA ALA A 188 1.66 16.72 8.52
C ALA A 188 1.04 18.12 8.43
N HIS A 189 0.48 18.51 7.29
CA HIS A 189 -0.24 19.78 7.13
C HIS A 189 -1.50 19.82 8.02
N VAL A 190 -2.26 18.72 8.11
CA VAL A 190 -3.37 18.63 9.08
C VAL A 190 -2.86 18.88 10.50
N ALA A 191 -1.77 18.24 10.91
CA ALA A 191 -1.18 18.44 12.24
C ALA A 191 -0.70 19.88 12.49
N ALA A 192 -0.17 20.53 11.45
CA ALA A 192 0.27 21.92 11.49
C ALA A 192 -0.92 22.88 11.70
N VAL A 193 -2.03 22.67 10.97
CA VAL A 193 -3.27 23.46 11.13
C VAL A 193 -3.87 23.30 12.52
N GLU A 194 -3.92 22.08 13.06
CA GLU A 194 -4.37 21.81 14.43
C GLU A 194 -3.55 22.56 15.50
N CYS A 195 -2.32 22.99 15.15
CA CYS A 195 -1.44 23.76 16.02
C CYS A 195 -1.38 25.26 15.65
N SER A 196 -2.26 25.73 14.76
CA SER A 196 -2.25 27.10 14.24
C SER A 196 -0.91 27.51 13.62
N ALA A 197 -0.18 26.57 13.03
CA ALA A 197 1.06 26.86 12.31
C ALA A 197 0.76 27.69 11.04
N PRO A 198 1.73 28.48 10.54
CA PRO A 198 1.56 29.23 9.29
C PRO A 198 1.29 28.30 8.10
N GLU A 199 0.51 28.76 7.12
CA GLU A 199 0.12 27.99 5.91
C GLU A 199 1.29 27.36 5.15
N LYS A 200 2.48 28.00 5.19
CA LYS A 200 3.70 27.45 4.58
C LYS A 200 4.18 26.13 5.22
N VAL A 201 3.68 25.74 6.39
CA VAL A 201 4.04 24.49 7.09
C VAL A 201 3.13 23.36 6.57
N ASP A 202 3.38 22.95 5.34
CA ASP A 202 2.53 22.07 4.53
C ASP A 202 3.08 20.64 4.36
N GLY A 203 4.11 20.28 5.12
CA GLY A 203 4.78 18.98 5.01
C GLY A 203 5.69 18.65 6.18
N MET A 204 6.10 17.38 6.27
CA MET A 204 6.75 16.86 7.49
C MET A 204 8.06 17.57 7.83
N GLY A 205 8.90 17.89 6.83
CA GLY A 205 10.16 18.60 7.06
C GLY A 205 9.96 20.02 7.58
N ARG A 206 8.98 20.76 7.03
CA ARG A 206 8.66 22.11 7.49
C ARG A 206 8.04 22.09 8.89
N LEU A 207 7.27 21.06 9.22
CA LEU A 207 6.75 20.85 10.57
C LEU A 207 7.88 20.58 11.58
N GLU A 208 8.86 19.73 11.22
CA GLU A 208 10.07 19.50 12.03
C GLU A 208 10.86 20.80 12.28
N GLU A 209 11.06 21.62 11.25
CA GLU A 209 11.75 22.91 11.38
C GLU A 209 10.97 23.92 12.23
N TRP A 210 9.66 24.01 12.04
CA TRP A 210 8.80 24.94 12.79
C TRP A 210 8.80 24.61 14.28
N LEU A 211 8.65 23.34 14.65
CA LEU A 211 8.65 22.87 16.05
C LEU A 211 10.00 23.00 16.74
N ALA A 212 11.10 23.10 16.00
CA ALA A 212 12.44 23.28 16.56
C ALA A 212 12.67 24.67 17.18
N THR A 213 11.78 25.62 16.93
CA THR A 213 11.84 26.97 17.52
C THR A 213 11.21 26.99 18.92
N SER A 214 11.81 27.75 19.85
CA SER A 214 11.35 27.82 21.25
C SER A 214 9.88 28.20 21.38
N ASP A 215 9.42 29.11 20.52
CA ASP A 215 8.08 29.69 20.58
C ASP A 215 7.00 28.68 20.18
N ASN A 216 7.38 27.65 19.40
CA ASN A 216 6.46 26.64 18.87
C ASN A 216 6.64 25.26 19.51
N ALA A 217 7.64 25.08 20.38
CA ALA A 217 7.96 23.78 20.98
C ALA A 217 6.79 23.15 21.74
N ALA A 218 5.90 23.97 22.33
CA ALA A 218 4.71 23.49 23.03
C ALA A 218 3.71 22.76 22.12
N ALA A 219 3.69 23.08 20.81
CA ALA A 219 2.83 22.41 19.83
C ALA A 219 3.22 20.94 19.61
N ALA A 220 4.43 20.52 20.01
CA ALA A 220 4.82 19.12 20.01
C ALA A 220 3.96 18.25 20.94
N ASN A 221 3.25 18.86 21.91
CA ASN A 221 2.32 18.16 22.80
C ASN A 221 0.94 17.92 22.15
N ASN A 222 0.66 18.48 20.98
CA ASN A 222 -0.56 18.18 20.24
C ASN A 222 -0.60 16.66 19.95
N PRO A 223 -1.70 15.94 20.23
CA PRO A 223 -1.74 14.48 20.09
C PRO A 223 -1.42 13.95 18.69
N LEU A 224 -1.76 14.69 17.63
CA LEU A 224 -1.44 14.29 16.26
C LEU A 224 0.03 14.56 15.93
N VAL A 225 0.58 15.71 16.35
CA VAL A 225 2.01 16.00 16.20
C VAL A 225 2.86 14.97 16.94
N ALA A 226 2.54 14.69 18.20
CA ALA A 226 3.25 13.68 18.99
C ALA A 226 3.23 12.30 18.33
N LEU A 227 2.09 11.90 17.75
CA LEU A 227 1.95 10.64 17.01
C LEU A 227 2.87 10.59 15.78
N LEU A 228 2.91 11.67 14.98
CA LEU A 228 3.79 11.75 13.81
C LEU A 228 5.27 11.69 14.20
N PHE A 229 5.68 12.42 15.23
CA PHE A 229 7.08 12.47 15.65
C PHE A 229 7.55 11.19 16.34
N ALA A 230 6.66 10.48 17.04
CA ALA A 230 6.95 9.14 17.55
C ALA A 230 7.30 8.16 16.41
N ASN A 231 6.61 8.27 15.26
CA ASN A 231 6.84 7.42 14.09
C ASN A 231 7.95 7.93 13.15
N MET A 232 8.28 9.22 13.22
CA MET A 232 9.43 9.81 12.51
C MET A 232 10.76 9.53 13.19
N GLY A 233 10.76 9.42 14.51
CA GLY A 233 11.98 9.30 15.29
C GLY A 233 12.92 10.50 15.11
N THR A 234 14.18 10.32 15.45
CA THR A 234 15.19 11.37 15.38
C THR A 234 16.12 11.18 14.19
N LYS A 235 17.03 12.13 13.94
CA LYS A 235 18.08 11.96 12.91
C LYS A 235 19.03 10.80 13.24
N ASN A 236 19.30 10.56 14.53
CA ASN A 236 20.22 9.53 15.00
C ASN A 236 19.55 8.17 15.23
N ALA A 237 18.23 8.17 15.42
CA ALA A 237 17.39 6.99 15.54
C ALA A 237 16.16 7.19 14.65
N PRO A 238 16.31 7.04 13.32
CA PRO A 238 15.24 7.29 12.37
C PRO A 238 14.10 6.29 12.56
N GLY A 239 12.88 6.81 12.70
CA GLY A 239 11.66 6.03 12.59
C GLY A 239 11.28 5.81 11.12
N TRP A 240 10.26 4.98 10.89
CA TRP A 240 9.88 4.54 9.55
C TRP A 240 9.37 5.68 8.66
N LEU A 241 8.78 6.75 9.21
CA LEU A 241 8.40 7.93 8.41
C LEU A 241 9.61 8.67 7.83
N ARG A 242 10.74 8.65 8.55
CA ARG A 242 12.01 9.21 8.05
C ARG A 242 12.62 8.29 6.99
N ILE A 243 12.54 6.97 7.19
CA ILE A 243 12.95 5.97 6.20
C ILE A 243 12.16 6.15 4.89
N LEU A 244 10.83 6.33 4.95
CA LEU A 244 10.01 6.64 3.78
C LEU A 244 10.48 7.92 3.06
N GLY A 245 10.85 8.95 3.81
CA GLY A 245 11.42 10.19 3.27
C GLY A 245 12.74 9.96 2.51
N GLU A 246 13.66 9.18 3.09
CA GLU A 246 14.93 8.83 2.44
C GLU A 246 14.74 7.90 1.24
N PHE A 247 13.81 6.95 1.31
CA PHE A 247 13.44 6.09 0.19
C PHE A 247 12.97 6.95 -1.00
N ARG A 248 12.02 7.85 -0.75
CA ARG A 248 11.53 8.80 -1.75
C ARG A 248 12.66 9.65 -2.30
N ASN A 249 13.51 10.25 -1.46
CA ASN A 249 14.61 11.10 -1.92
C ASN A 249 15.59 10.33 -2.79
N THR A 250 15.84 9.06 -2.47
CA THR A 250 16.68 8.18 -3.26
C THR A 250 16.04 7.91 -4.62
N VAL A 251 14.80 7.41 -4.65
CA VAL A 251 14.12 6.97 -5.88
C VAL A 251 13.64 8.12 -6.78
N MET A 252 13.40 9.31 -6.21
CA MET A 252 12.90 10.48 -6.96
C MET A 252 14.01 11.42 -7.42
N HIS A 253 15.00 11.67 -6.57
CA HIS A 253 15.91 12.82 -6.75
C HIS A 253 17.37 12.44 -6.95
N ARG A 254 17.85 11.43 -6.21
CA ARG A 254 19.28 11.09 -6.23
C ARG A 254 19.59 10.02 -7.28
N GLN A 255 18.79 8.96 -7.31
CA GLN A 255 19.08 7.78 -8.10
C GLN A 255 17.77 7.04 -8.47
N PRO A 256 17.09 7.47 -9.54
CA PRO A 256 15.93 6.75 -10.07
C PRO A 256 16.24 5.26 -10.21
N MET A 257 15.30 4.37 -9.88
CA MET A 257 15.57 2.93 -9.81
C MET A 257 16.10 2.35 -11.14
N GLY A 258 15.64 2.85 -12.28
CA GLY A 258 16.16 2.47 -13.60
C GLY A 258 17.60 2.88 -13.87
N ALA A 259 18.11 3.87 -13.15
CA ALA A 259 19.51 4.30 -13.17
C ALA A 259 20.31 3.75 -11.98
N ASN A 260 19.70 2.94 -11.10
CA ASN A 260 20.35 2.39 -9.92
C ASN A 260 20.95 1.00 -10.21
N PRO A 261 22.28 0.83 -10.23
CA PRO A 261 22.91 -0.49 -10.43
C PRO A 261 22.52 -1.53 -9.37
N ALA A 262 22.06 -1.08 -8.18
CA ALA A 262 21.60 -1.92 -7.09
C ALA A 262 20.15 -2.43 -7.25
N ALA A 263 19.38 -1.87 -8.18
CA ALA A 263 18.02 -2.29 -8.52
C ALA A 263 17.84 -2.59 -10.03
N GLY A 264 18.97 -2.78 -10.74
CA GLY A 264 18.99 -2.91 -12.19
C GLY A 264 18.63 -4.31 -12.71
N GLY A 265 18.41 -5.29 -11.84
CA GLY A 265 18.11 -6.66 -12.22
C GLY A 265 17.08 -7.32 -11.32
N LEU A 266 16.62 -8.47 -11.77
CA LEU A 266 15.73 -9.37 -11.07
C LEU A 266 16.41 -10.73 -10.91
N SER A 267 16.09 -11.43 -9.84
CA SER A 267 16.54 -12.82 -9.63
C SER A 267 15.34 -13.68 -9.25
N VAL A 268 15.27 -14.86 -9.86
CA VAL A 268 14.35 -15.91 -9.42
C VAL A 268 14.95 -16.56 -8.16
N ALA A 269 14.11 -16.81 -7.17
CA ALA A 269 14.40 -17.69 -6.04
C ALA A 269 13.44 -18.88 -6.07
N GLU A 270 13.84 -20.00 -5.48
CA GLU A 270 13.00 -21.18 -5.29
C GLU A 270 13.08 -21.60 -3.83
N SER A 271 11.92 -21.77 -3.22
CA SER A 271 11.78 -22.17 -1.82
C SER A 271 10.89 -23.41 -1.75
N MET A 272 11.28 -24.39 -0.94
CA MET A 272 10.40 -25.53 -0.66
C MET A 272 9.38 -25.13 0.40
N THR A 273 8.09 -25.35 0.12
CA THR A 273 6.97 -24.99 1.00
C THR A 273 6.09 -26.20 1.31
N CYS A 274 5.06 -26.03 2.15
CA CYS A 274 4.08 -27.09 2.45
C CYS A 274 3.33 -27.59 1.20
N ALA A 275 3.19 -26.75 0.16
CA ALA A 275 2.53 -27.10 -1.10
C ALA A 275 3.49 -27.67 -2.17
N GLY A 276 4.81 -27.60 -1.93
CA GLY A 276 5.85 -27.91 -2.90
C GLY A 276 6.77 -26.72 -3.21
N PRO A 277 7.60 -26.82 -4.27
CA PRO A 277 8.51 -25.75 -4.64
C PRO A 277 7.75 -24.52 -5.17
N VAL A 278 8.01 -23.36 -4.58
CA VAL A 278 7.46 -22.07 -5.01
C VAL A 278 8.59 -21.19 -5.52
N ARG A 279 8.43 -20.68 -6.74
CA ARG A 279 9.34 -19.70 -7.33
C ARG A 279 8.84 -18.28 -7.14
N THR A 280 9.76 -17.40 -6.76
CA THR A 280 9.50 -15.97 -6.54
C THR A 280 10.52 -15.13 -7.27
N ILE A 281 10.24 -13.84 -7.42
CA ILE A 281 11.15 -12.87 -8.01
C ILE A 281 11.42 -11.72 -7.06
N ARG A 282 12.68 -11.27 -7.01
CA ARG A 282 13.06 -10.07 -6.25
C ARG A 282 13.95 -9.15 -7.06
N LEU A 283 13.87 -7.85 -6.78
CA LEU A 283 14.85 -6.90 -7.28
C LEU A 283 16.22 -7.15 -6.62
N VAL A 284 17.26 -7.11 -7.45
CA VAL A 284 18.66 -7.32 -7.03
C VAL A 284 19.62 -6.40 -7.79
N PRO A 285 20.82 -6.15 -7.22
CA PRO A 285 21.91 -5.54 -7.97
C PRO A 285 22.37 -6.43 -9.13
N MET A 286 22.63 -5.85 -10.30
CA MET A 286 23.22 -6.62 -11.42
C MET A 286 24.67 -7.00 -11.15
N ASN A 287 25.46 -6.05 -10.61
CA ASN A 287 26.92 -6.16 -10.51
C ASN A 287 27.44 -6.28 -9.07
N ALA A 288 26.57 -6.46 -8.07
CA ALA A 288 26.98 -6.54 -6.66
C ALA A 288 26.34 -7.72 -5.95
N ALA A 289 26.86 -8.09 -4.79
CA ALA A 289 26.20 -9.05 -3.92
C ALA A 289 24.84 -8.49 -3.49
N THR A 290 23.82 -9.36 -3.47
CA THR A 290 22.51 -8.99 -2.95
C THR A 290 22.64 -8.71 -1.46
N LYS A 291 22.40 -7.47 -1.05
CA LYS A 291 22.41 -7.06 0.36
C LYS A 291 21.09 -6.37 0.68
N GLY A 292 20.56 -6.64 1.87
CA GLY A 292 19.35 -6.00 2.37
C GLY A 292 18.04 -6.66 1.94
N PRO A 293 16.92 -6.12 2.47
CA PRO A 293 15.57 -6.60 2.18
C PRO A 293 15.21 -6.38 0.71
N ASP A 294 14.17 -7.09 0.25
CA ASP A 294 13.55 -6.80 -1.04
C ASP A 294 12.88 -5.42 -0.98
N PRO A 295 13.19 -4.48 -1.90
CA PRO A 295 12.54 -3.17 -1.95
C PRO A 295 11.01 -3.25 -1.97
N PHE A 296 10.43 -4.28 -2.58
CA PHE A 296 8.98 -4.44 -2.60
C PHE A 296 8.45 -4.78 -1.19
N VAL A 297 9.12 -5.67 -0.46
CA VAL A 297 8.77 -6.00 0.92
C VAL A 297 8.87 -4.78 1.83
N GLU A 298 9.93 -3.98 1.67
CA GLU A 298 10.11 -2.75 2.44
C GLU A 298 8.97 -1.75 2.17
N LEU A 299 8.62 -1.51 0.90
CA LEU A 299 7.51 -0.61 0.56
C LEU A 299 6.15 -1.10 1.02
N VAL A 300 5.87 -2.41 0.94
CA VAL A 300 4.64 -2.99 1.52
C VAL A 300 4.59 -2.70 3.02
N GLY A 301 5.71 -2.87 3.73
CA GLY A 301 5.82 -2.54 5.15
C GLY A 301 5.52 -1.07 5.44
N LEU A 302 6.15 -0.15 4.69
CA LEU A 302 5.93 1.29 4.83
C LEU A 302 4.48 1.70 4.51
N TYR A 303 3.86 1.11 3.49
CA TYR A 303 2.45 1.36 3.18
C TYR A 303 1.51 0.90 4.31
N LYS A 304 1.71 -0.31 4.85
CA LYS A 304 0.89 -0.81 5.97
C LYS A 304 1.06 0.02 7.24
N GLN A 305 2.29 0.43 7.54
CA GLN A 305 2.57 1.36 8.65
C GLN A 305 1.87 2.71 8.43
N PHE A 306 1.84 3.21 7.19
CA PHE A 306 1.15 4.45 6.86
C PHE A 306 -0.38 4.32 6.99
N GLU A 307 -0.98 3.25 6.47
CA GLU A 307 -2.41 2.95 6.66
C GLU A 307 -2.78 2.92 8.15
N ALA A 308 -2.01 2.21 8.97
CA ALA A 308 -2.24 2.15 10.41
C ALA A 308 -2.11 3.51 11.10
N LEU A 309 -1.04 4.27 10.80
CA LEU A 309 -0.84 5.62 11.31
C LEU A 309 -1.99 6.56 10.93
N ALA A 310 -2.41 6.52 9.67
CA ALA A 310 -3.46 7.37 9.16
C ALA A 310 -4.82 7.02 9.78
N ILE A 311 -5.11 5.75 10.06
CA ILE A 311 -6.27 5.34 10.85
C ILE A 311 -6.16 5.88 12.28
N GLU A 312 -5.03 5.68 12.96
CA GLU A 312 -4.84 6.15 14.34
C GLU A 312 -4.98 7.67 14.45
N ALA A 313 -4.46 8.41 13.46
CA ALA A 313 -4.58 9.86 13.38
C ALA A 313 -6.03 10.35 13.39
N THR A 314 -6.96 9.59 12.78
CA THR A 314 -8.39 9.95 12.79
C THR A 314 -8.98 10.02 14.21
N ALA A 315 -8.47 9.21 15.13
CA ALA A 315 -8.93 9.19 16.53
C ALA A 315 -8.41 10.36 17.37
N ARG A 316 -7.48 11.18 16.82
CA ARG A 316 -6.90 12.36 17.49
C ARG A 316 -7.54 13.67 17.06
N LEU A 317 -8.46 13.62 16.11
CA LEU A 317 -9.10 14.78 15.50
C LEU A 317 -10.44 15.09 16.18
N PRO A 318 -10.92 16.35 16.13
CA PRO A 318 -12.14 16.75 16.83
C PRO A 318 -13.44 16.23 16.18
N TYR A 319 -13.37 15.66 14.98
CA TYR A 319 -14.54 15.19 14.24
C TYR A 319 -14.86 13.72 14.56
N LYS A 320 -16.11 13.46 14.91
CA LYS A 320 -16.62 12.09 15.09
C LYS A 320 -17.18 11.56 13.78
N VAL A 321 -16.62 10.46 13.30
CA VAL A 321 -17.14 9.74 12.14
C VAL A 321 -18.17 8.72 12.61
N GLU A 322 -19.43 8.94 12.24
CA GLU A 322 -20.48 7.93 12.35
C GLU A 322 -20.77 7.36 10.96
N LEU A 323 -20.49 6.07 10.76
CA LEU A 323 -20.91 5.41 9.53
C LEU A 323 -22.44 5.30 9.47
N PRO A 324 -23.05 5.58 8.30
CA PRO A 324 -24.48 5.42 8.15
C PRO A 324 -24.87 3.96 8.34
N ARG A 325 -25.95 3.73 9.09
CA ARG A 325 -26.59 2.41 9.19
C ARG A 325 -27.82 2.41 8.29
N VAL A 326 -27.83 1.51 7.30
CA VAL A 326 -29.01 1.29 6.45
C VAL A 326 -29.94 0.35 7.19
N VAL A 327 -31.16 0.80 7.46
CA VAL A 327 -32.22 -0.02 8.07
C VAL A 327 -33.27 -0.26 6.99
N GLY A 328 -33.50 -1.53 6.65
CA GLY A 328 -34.52 -1.92 5.67
C GLY A 328 -35.90 -2.08 6.33
N ARG A 329 -36.96 -1.67 5.63
CA ARG A 329 -38.34 -2.07 5.91
C ARG A 329 -38.82 -3.06 4.85
#